data_AF-A0A8I3NC72-F1
#
_entry.id   AF-A0A8I3NC72-F1
#
_cell.length_a   1.000
_cell.length_b   1.000
_cell.length_c   1.000
_cell.angle_alpha   90.00
_cell.angle_beta   90.00
_cell.angle_gamma   90.00
#
_symmetry.space_group_name_H-M   'P 1'
#
loop_
_entity.id
_entity.type
_entity.pdbx_description
1 polymer ?
#
loop_
_entity_poly.entity_id
_entity_poly.type
_entity_poly.pdbx_seq_one_letter_code
_entity_poly.pdbx_strand_id
1 'polypeptide(L)'
;MPAPRAARTCALLALCLLGSAAQDFGPTRFICTSVPVDADMCAASVAAGGAEELRSSVLQLRETVLQQKETILSQKETIRELTTKLGRCESQSTLDAGAGEARAGGGRKQPGAGKNTMGDLSRTPAAETLSQLGQTLQSLKTRLENLEQYSRLNSSSQTNTLKDLLQSKIDDLERQVLSRVNTLEEGKGGPKNDTEERVKIESALTSLHQRISELEKGQKDNRPGDKFQLTFPLRTNYMYAKVKKSLPEMYAFTVCMWLKSSAAPGVGTPFSYAVPGQANELVLIEWGNNPMEILINDKVAKLPFVINDGQWHHICITWTTRDGVWEAYQDGTQGGNGENLAPYHPIKPQGVLVLGQEQDTLGGGFDATQAFVGELAHFNIWDRKLTPGEVYNLATCSSKALAGNVIAWAESHIEIYGGATKWTFEACRQIN
;
A
#
# COMPACT_ATOMS: atom_id res chain seq x y z
N MET A 1 21.21 4.00 -97.79
CA MET A 1 20.98 2.55 -97.55
C MET A 1 20.76 2.32 -96.07
N PRO A 2 20.03 1.26 -95.66
CA PRO A 2 19.11 1.40 -94.53
C PRO A 2 19.38 0.44 -93.35
N ALA A 3 18.69 0.67 -92.24
CA ALA A 3 18.31 -0.38 -91.28
C ALA A 3 17.04 -1.12 -91.82
N PRO A 4 16.23 -1.91 -91.09
CA PRO A 4 16.32 -2.41 -89.70
C PRO A 4 15.81 -3.88 -89.57
N ARG A 5 15.36 -4.26 -88.35
CA ARG A 5 14.36 -5.32 -88.00
C ARG A 5 14.81 -6.78 -88.18
N ALA A 6 14.66 -7.69 -87.20
CA ALA A 6 13.60 -8.01 -86.23
C ALA A 6 12.44 -8.88 -86.77
N ALA A 7 12.46 -10.16 -86.37
CA ALA A 7 11.33 -11.09 -86.29
C ALA A 7 11.61 -12.01 -85.08
N ARG A 8 10.88 -11.97 -83.96
CA ARG A 8 9.47 -12.31 -83.68
C ARG A 8 9.25 -13.81 -83.40
N THR A 9 8.89 -14.11 -82.14
CA THR A 9 7.81 -15.05 -81.68
C THR A 9 7.67 -16.43 -82.34
N CYS A 10 7.36 -17.56 -81.69
CA CYS A 10 7.06 -17.94 -80.30
C CYS A 10 6.91 -19.50 -80.30
N ALA A 11 6.82 -20.25 -79.20
CA ALA A 11 7.25 -20.14 -77.80
C ALA A 11 6.90 -21.48 -77.11
N LEU A 12 7.58 -21.88 -76.04
CA LEU A 12 7.17 -23.03 -75.21
C LEU A 12 7.49 -22.83 -73.72
N LEU A 13 6.54 -23.27 -72.89
CA LEU A 13 6.38 -22.94 -71.48
C LEU A 13 7.50 -23.47 -70.56
N ALA A 14 7.83 -22.69 -69.54
CA ALA A 14 8.05 -23.18 -68.18
C ALA A 14 7.68 -22.08 -67.16
N LEU A 15 6.69 -22.33 -66.30
CA LEU A 15 6.32 -21.45 -65.19
C LEU A 15 7.24 -21.69 -63.99
N CYS A 16 7.94 -20.67 -63.52
CA CYS A 16 8.43 -20.60 -62.13
C CYS A 16 8.25 -19.16 -61.61
N LEU A 17 7.33 -18.99 -60.65
CA LEU A 17 7.14 -17.75 -59.92
C LEU A 17 7.87 -17.82 -58.56
N LEU A 18 8.64 -16.77 -58.27
CA LEU A 18 8.90 -16.16 -56.96
C LEU A 18 8.99 -17.08 -55.73
N GLY A 19 10.21 -17.28 -55.23
CA GLY A 19 10.46 -17.74 -53.86
C GLY A 19 10.90 -16.58 -52.95
N SER A 20 9.99 -16.07 -52.13
CA SER A 20 10.28 -15.10 -51.06
C SER A 20 10.98 -15.78 -49.87
N ALA A 21 11.91 -15.08 -49.23
CA ALA A 21 12.53 -15.55 -48.00
C ALA A 21 11.53 -15.53 -46.83
N ALA A 22 11.17 -16.70 -46.33
CA ALA A 22 10.49 -16.91 -45.06
C ALA A 22 11.21 -18.02 -44.31
N GLN A 23 11.67 -17.74 -43.08
CA GLN A 23 12.12 -18.79 -42.16
C GLN A 23 10.89 -19.36 -41.45
N ASP A 24 10.21 -20.30 -42.11
CA ASP A 24 9.13 -21.06 -41.49
C ASP A 24 9.66 -21.99 -40.40
N PHE A 25 8.92 -22.07 -39.29
CA PHE A 25 9.16 -23.05 -38.25
C PHE A 25 8.92 -24.46 -38.81
N GLY A 26 9.95 -25.31 -38.78
CA GLY A 26 9.82 -26.70 -39.20
C GLY A 26 8.82 -27.48 -38.33
N PRO A 27 8.10 -28.47 -38.88
CA PRO A 27 7.07 -29.19 -38.15
C PRO A 27 7.69 -30.02 -37.01
N THR A 28 7.29 -29.72 -35.77
CA THR A 28 7.64 -30.52 -34.58
C THR A 28 6.97 -31.89 -34.67
N ARG A 29 7.68 -32.86 -35.23
CA ARG A 29 7.23 -34.26 -35.32
C ARG A 29 7.28 -34.88 -33.93
N PHE A 30 6.14 -34.93 -33.24
CA PHE A 30 6.00 -35.65 -31.97
C PHE A 30 6.33 -37.14 -32.19
N ILE A 31 7.37 -37.63 -31.52
CA ILE A 31 7.73 -39.05 -31.49
C ILE A 31 7.04 -39.66 -30.26
N CYS A 32 5.87 -40.28 -30.48
CA CYS A 32 5.25 -41.12 -29.48
C CYS A 32 5.91 -42.51 -29.49
N THR A 33 6.85 -42.76 -28.57
CA THR A 33 7.28 -44.13 -28.24
C THR A 33 6.25 -44.78 -27.32
N SER A 34 5.57 -45.82 -27.80
CA SER A 34 4.69 -46.64 -26.97
C SER A 34 5.50 -47.41 -25.93
N VAL A 35 5.23 -47.18 -24.64
CA VAL A 35 5.76 -48.00 -23.55
C VAL A 35 4.98 -49.31 -23.49
N PRO A 36 5.62 -50.48 -23.34
CA PRO A 36 4.91 -51.74 -23.14
C PRO A 36 4.09 -51.71 -21.85
N VAL A 37 2.87 -52.22 -21.91
CA VAL A 37 2.18 -52.70 -20.70
C VAL A 37 2.90 -53.99 -20.28
N ASP A 38 3.04 -54.20 -18.97
CA ASP A 38 3.77 -55.31 -18.32
C ASP A 38 5.32 -55.19 -18.29
N ALA A 39 5.81 -54.25 -17.47
CA ALA A 39 7.15 -54.32 -16.89
C ALA A 39 7.15 -53.72 -15.46
N ASP A 40 7.42 -54.55 -14.44
CA ASP A 40 7.52 -54.13 -13.04
C ASP A 40 8.69 -53.15 -12.83
N MET A 41 8.39 -51.86 -12.72
CA MET A 41 9.39 -50.81 -12.49
C MET A 41 9.69 -50.61 -11.00
N CYS A 42 10.13 -51.68 -10.34
CA CYS A 42 10.49 -51.72 -8.91
C CYS A 42 11.90 -52.28 -8.65
N ALA A 43 12.89 -51.89 -9.46
CA ALA A 43 14.31 -52.18 -9.20
C ALA A 43 15.26 -51.18 -9.89
N ALA A 44 15.23 -49.91 -9.48
CA ALA A 44 16.35 -48.99 -9.72
C ALA A 44 16.91 -48.54 -8.36
N SER A 45 18.21 -48.76 -8.14
CA SER A 45 18.89 -48.60 -6.86
C SER A 45 18.99 -47.13 -6.43
N VAL A 46 17.97 -46.63 -5.73
CA VAL A 46 18.06 -45.37 -4.97
C VAL A 46 18.80 -45.66 -3.66
N ALA A 47 19.77 -44.83 -3.31
CA ALA A 47 20.46 -44.94 -2.01
C ALA A 47 19.43 -44.89 -0.87
N ALA A 48 19.48 -45.89 0.02
CA ALA A 48 18.41 -46.20 0.99
C ALA A 48 18.24 -45.19 2.15
N GLY A 49 18.72 -43.96 2.01
CA GLY A 49 18.50 -42.86 2.96
C GLY A 49 17.40 -41.90 2.53
N GLY A 50 17.47 -41.35 1.31
CA GLY A 50 16.60 -40.24 0.89
C GLY A 50 15.16 -40.62 0.53
N ALA A 51 14.90 -41.90 0.19
CA ALA A 51 13.57 -42.35 -0.24
C ALA A 51 12.58 -42.61 0.91
N GLU A 52 13.07 -42.76 2.14
CA GLU A 52 12.26 -42.75 3.37
C GLU A 52 11.93 -41.31 3.78
N GLU A 53 12.93 -40.42 3.76
CA GLU A 53 12.81 -39.02 4.16
C GLU A 53 11.84 -38.23 3.26
N LEU A 54 11.87 -38.44 1.93
CA LEU A 54 10.87 -37.87 1.03
C LEU A 54 9.45 -38.39 1.30
N ARG A 55 9.29 -39.69 1.61
CA ARG A 55 7.97 -40.27 1.93
C ARG A 55 7.41 -39.71 3.24
N SER A 56 8.25 -39.58 4.27
CA SER A 56 7.90 -38.96 5.53
C SER A 56 7.48 -37.49 5.34
N SER A 57 8.27 -36.72 4.57
CA SER A 57 7.97 -35.32 4.23
C SER A 57 6.64 -35.17 3.49
N VAL A 58 6.34 -36.05 2.53
CA VAL A 58 5.07 -36.05 1.78
C VAL A 58 3.88 -36.42 2.67
N LEU A 59 4.04 -37.35 3.62
CA LEU A 59 3.01 -37.69 4.59
C LEU A 59 2.75 -36.53 5.58
N GLN A 60 3.80 -35.88 6.07
CA GLN A 60 3.72 -34.71 6.96
C GLN A 60 3.05 -33.51 6.26
N LEU A 61 3.37 -33.28 4.98
CA LEU A 61 2.68 -32.27 4.15
C LEU A 61 1.20 -32.60 3.94
N ARG A 62 0.87 -33.88 3.72
CA ARG A 62 -0.53 -34.33 3.59
C ARG A 62 -1.32 -34.13 4.89
N GLU A 63 -0.72 -34.41 6.04
CA GLU A 63 -1.33 -34.23 7.35
C GLU A 63 -1.53 -32.74 7.69
N THR A 64 -0.52 -31.90 7.48
CA THR A 64 -0.66 -30.44 7.68
C THR A 64 -1.70 -29.80 6.74
N VAL A 65 -1.81 -30.24 5.48
CA VAL A 65 -2.88 -29.79 4.57
C VAL A 65 -4.28 -30.21 5.05
N LEU A 66 -4.42 -31.42 5.60
CA LEU A 66 -5.69 -31.87 6.18
C LEU A 66 -6.07 -31.06 7.44
N GLN A 67 -5.09 -30.79 8.31
CA GLN A 67 -5.30 -30.01 9.53
C GLN A 67 -5.59 -28.53 9.26
N GLN A 68 -4.94 -27.93 8.24
CA GLN A 68 -5.30 -26.60 7.74
C GLN A 68 -6.72 -26.56 7.17
N LYS A 69 -7.12 -27.59 6.38
CA LYS A 69 -8.48 -27.70 5.85
C LYS A 69 -9.54 -27.77 6.95
N GLU A 70 -9.30 -28.55 8.01
CA GLU A 70 -10.20 -28.64 9.16
C GLU A 70 -10.29 -27.31 9.92
N THR A 71 -9.15 -26.65 10.13
CA THR A 71 -9.08 -25.31 10.75
C THR A 71 -9.88 -24.28 9.95
N ILE A 72 -9.74 -24.26 8.62
CA ILE A 72 -10.48 -23.36 7.73
C ILE A 72 -11.99 -23.67 7.73
N LEU A 73 -12.39 -24.94 7.83
CA LEU A 73 -13.81 -25.31 7.95
C LEU A 73 -14.41 -24.84 9.29
N SER A 74 -13.67 -24.97 10.40
CA SER A 74 -14.08 -24.44 11.70
C SER A 74 -14.18 -22.90 11.71
N GLN A 75 -13.18 -22.21 11.13
CA GLN A 75 -13.20 -20.76 10.95
C GLN A 75 -14.38 -20.30 10.08
N LYS A 76 -14.71 -21.04 9.01
CA LYS A 76 -15.86 -20.72 8.16
C LYS A 76 -17.21 -20.85 8.90
N GLU A 77 -17.32 -21.81 9.81
CA GLU A 77 -18.56 -22.00 10.58
C GLU A 77 -18.69 -20.97 11.71
N THR A 78 -17.59 -20.63 12.40
CA THR A 78 -17.60 -19.51 13.37
C THR A 78 -17.91 -18.16 12.69
N ILE A 79 -17.40 -17.90 11.48
CA ILE A 79 -17.79 -16.73 10.68
C ILE A 79 -19.30 -16.73 10.36
N ARG A 80 -19.89 -17.88 9.99
CA ARG A 80 -21.36 -17.98 9.79
C ARG A 80 -22.13 -17.69 11.06
N GLU A 81 -21.72 -18.26 12.19
CA GLU A 81 -22.41 -18.08 13.47
C GLU A 81 -22.34 -16.60 13.91
N LEU A 82 -21.17 -15.96 13.77
CA LEU A 82 -20.98 -14.53 14.03
C LEU A 82 -21.81 -13.65 13.09
N THR A 83 -21.84 -13.95 11.80
CA THR A 83 -22.68 -13.23 10.81
C THR A 83 -24.17 -13.34 11.17
N THR A 84 -24.61 -14.53 11.60
CA THR A 84 -25.99 -14.77 12.03
C THR A 84 -26.34 -14.03 13.32
N LYS A 85 -25.39 -13.92 14.27
CA LYS A 85 -25.54 -13.13 15.50
C LYS A 85 -25.55 -11.62 15.20
N LEU A 86 -24.72 -11.15 14.28
CA LEU A 86 -24.66 -9.74 13.87
C LEU A 86 -26.00 -9.31 13.24
N GLY A 87 -26.52 -10.07 12.28
CA GLY A 87 -27.82 -9.79 11.65
C GLY A 87 -28.99 -9.78 12.64
N ARG A 88 -28.92 -10.55 13.74
CA ARG A 88 -29.90 -10.46 14.83
C ARG A 88 -29.78 -9.15 15.61
N CYS A 89 -28.57 -8.67 15.91
CA CYS A 89 -28.36 -7.37 16.54
C CYS A 89 -28.79 -6.19 15.63
N GLU A 90 -28.59 -6.30 14.32
CA GLU A 90 -29.08 -5.32 13.33
C GLU A 90 -30.63 -5.32 13.25
N SER A 91 -31.27 -6.50 13.27
CA SER A 91 -32.74 -6.60 13.34
C SER A 91 -33.33 -6.07 14.66
N GLN A 92 -32.57 -6.12 15.76
CA GLN A 92 -33.01 -5.60 17.06
C GLN A 92 -32.86 -4.07 17.14
N SER A 93 -31.84 -3.50 16.48
CA SER A 93 -31.58 -2.04 16.47
C SER A 93 -32.43 -1.26 15.47
N THR A 94 -33.04 -1.94 14.49
CA THR A 94 -33.96 -1.32 13.51
C THR A 94 -35.38 -1.08 14.04
N LEU A 95 -35.69 -1.46 15.29
CA LEU A 95 -37.03 -1.26 15.89
C LEU A 95 -37.15 -0.01 16.78
N ASP A 96 -36.03 0.63 17.16
CA ASP A 96 -36.03 1.83 18.03
C ASP A 96 -35.79 3.16 17.27
N ALA A 97 -35.71 3.13 15.94
CA ALA A 97 -35.37 4.29 15.12
C ALA A 97 -36.42 4.59 14.01
N GLY A 98 -37.66 4.96 14.39
CA GLY A 98 -38.66 5.34 13.39
C GLY A 98 -40.08 5.64 13.89
N ALA A 99 -40.27 6.73 14.65
CA ALA A 99 -41.61 7.23 14.97
C ALA A 99 -41.70 8.77 14.87
N GLY A 100 -42.04 9.28 13.68
CA GLY A 100 -42.29 10.70 13.44
C GLY A 100 -42.95 10.95 12.08
N GLU A 101 -44.28 11.11 12.08
CA GLU A 101 -45.18 11.74 11.07
C GLU A 101 -44.96 11.42 9.56
N ALA A 102 -45.93 11.03 8.72
CA ALA A 102 -47.35 10.67 8.79
C ALA A 102 -47.71 9.96 7.43
N ARG A 103 -48.93 9.75 6.89
CA ARG A 103 -50.33 10.15 7.20
C ARG A 103 -51.30 9.23 6.38
N ALA A 104 -52.61 9.42 6.59
CA ALA A 104 -53.76 9.13 5.69
C ALA A 104 -54.46 7.75 5.71
N GLY A 105 -55.73 7.76 6.18
CA GLY A 105 -56.79 6.76 5.95
C GLY A 105 -56.76 5.50 6.86
N GLY A 106 -57.82 5.07 7.53
CA GLY A 106 -59.18 5.61 7.76
C GLY A 106 -60.11 4.48 8.27
N GLY A 107 -60.93 4.68 9.32
CA GLY A 107 -61.73 3.54 9.87
C GLY A 107 -62.49 3.75 11.19
N ARG A 108 -63.66 4.40 11.09
CA ARG A 108 -64.68 4.70 12.12
C ARG A 108 -65.24 3.49 12.93
N LYS A 109 -65.20 3.51 14.28
CA LYS A 109 -66.35 3.28 15.22
C LYS A 109 -65.97 3.45 16.72
N GLN A 110 -66.98 3.38 17.61
CA GLN A 110 -67.07 4.08 18.92
C GLN A 110 -67.56 3.12 20.05
N PRO A 111 -67.91 3.58 21.28
CA PRO A 111 -67.09 3.64 22.50
C PRO A 111 -67.45 2.60 23.59
N GLY A 112 -66.70 2.57 24.70
CA GLY A 112 -67.07 1.88 25.95
C GLY A 112 -66.31 2.43 27.16
N ALA A 113 -67.00 2.64 28.28
CA ALA A 113 -66.46 3.28 29.50
C ALA A 113 -66.25 2.28 30.64
N GLY A 114 -65.41 2.60 31.63
CA GLY A 114 -65.49 1.88 32.91
C GLY A 114 -64.33 1.96 33.91
N LYS A 115 -64.46 2.91 34.84
CA LYS A 115 -64.27 2.75 36.29
C LYS A 115 -62.85 2.71 36.90
N ASN A 116 -62.74 3.46 38.01
CA ASN A 116 -61.56 3.63 38.84
C ASN A 116 -61.47 2.52 39.89
N THR A 117 -60.25 2.21 40.34
CA THR A 117 -60.02 1.62 41.67
C THR A 117 -58.82 2.28 42.35
N MET A 118 -58.91 2.37 43.67
CA MET A 118 -58.11 3.21 44.56
C MET A 118 -56.84 2.47 45.04
N GLY A 119 -55.70 3.18 45.15
CA GLY A 119 -54.44 2.65 45.66
C GLY A 119 -53.39 3.76 45.78
N ASP A 120 -52.60 3.76 46.86
CA ASP A 120 -52.00 4.98 47.40
C ASP A 120 -50.45 5.06 47.29
N LEU A 121 -49.95 6.30 47.30
CA LEU A 121 -48.57 6.74 47.60
C LEU A 121 -47.31 6.16 46.89
N SER A 122 -46.59 7.11 46.26
CA SER A 122 -45.16 7.44 46.51
C SER A 122 -44.00 6.83 45.68
N ARG A 123 -43.36 7.74 44.93
CA ARG A 123 -41.90 7.97 44.72
C ARG A 123 -40.95 6.83 44.24
N THR A 124 -40.30 7.15 43.11
CA THR A 124 -38.99 6.68 42.58
C THR A 124 -38.94 5.44 41.67
N PRO A 125 -38.50 5.60 40.39
CA PRO A 125 -38.13 4.50 39.49
C PRO A 125 -36.60 4.39 39.26
N ALA A 126 -35.77 4.88 40.19
CA ALA A 126 -34.31 4.93 40.04
C ALA A 126 -33.56 3.76 40.71
N ALA A 127 -34.23 3.00 41.59
CA ALA A 127 -33.60 1.93 42.36
C ALA A 127 -33.53 0.59 41.60
N GLU A 128 -34.56 0.26 40.82
CA GLU A 128 -34.59 -0.99 40.04
C GLU A 128 -33.55 -1.00 38.91
N THR A 129 -33.37 0.13 38.22
CA THR A 129 -32.38 0.29 37.15
C THR A 129 -30.94 0.16 37.67
N LEU A 130 -30.63 0.69 38.86
CA LEU A 130 -29.33 0.50 39.51
C LEU A 130 -29.10 -0.96 39.95
N SER A 131 -30.15 -1.66 40.41
CA SER A 131 -30.05 -3.09 40.75
C SER A 131 -29.76 -3.97 39.53
N GLN A 132 -30.44 -3.72 38.40
CA GLN A 132 -30.16 -4.42 37.14
C GLN A 132 -28.75 -4.10 36.58
N LEU A 133 -28.29 -2.86 36.69
CA LEU A 133 -26.93 -2.49 36.27
C LEU A 133 -25.88 -3.17 37.18
N GLY A 134 -26.13 -3.25 38.49
CA GLY A 134 -25.28 -3.98 39.43
C GLY A 134 -25.18 -5.47 39.12
N GLN A 135 -26.31 -6.14 38.83
CA GLN A 135 -26.33 -7.56 38.49
C GLN A 135 -25.61 -7.88 37.17
N THR A 136 -25.74 -7.01 36.16
CA THR A 136 -25.02 -7.18 34.88
C THR A 136 -23.51 -6.95 35.02
N LEU A 137 -23.09 -5.95 35.81
CA LEU A 137 -21.68 -5.76 36.18
C LEU A 137 -21.11 -6.95 36.93
N GLN A 138 -21.85 -7.51 37.90
CA GLN A 138 -21.41 -8.69 38.65
C GLN A 138 -21.25 -9.92 37.74
N SER A 139 -22.19 -10.14 36.81
CA SER A 139 -22.13 -11.24 35.84
C SER A 139 -20.95 -11.11 34.87
N LEU A 140 -20.67 -9.89 34.40
CA LEU A 140 -19.49 -9.60 33.58
C LEU A 140 -18.19 -9.81 34.36
N LYS A 141 -18.12 -9.39 35.62
CA LYS A 141 -16.96 -9.61 36.49
C LYS A 141 -16.66 -11.10 36.67
N THR A 142 -17.66 -11.93 36.99
CA THR A 142 -17.46 -13.39 37.14
C THR A 142 -17.06 -14.07 35.83
N ARG A 143 -17.48 -13.55 34.67
CA ARG A 143 -16.99 -14.03 33.35
C ARG A 143 -15.54 -13.63 33.09
N LEU A 144 -15.14 -12.43 33.50
CA LEU A 144 -13.76 -11.93 33.40
C LEU A 144 -12.80 -12.73 34.30
N GLU A 145 -13.21 -13.01 35.54
CA GLU A 145 -12.47 -13.85 36.49
C GLU A 145 -12.29 -15.29 35.95
N ASN A 146 -13.33 -15.90 35.38
CA ASN A 146 -13.23 -17.22 34.74
C ASN A 146 -12.32 -17.22 33.51
N LEU A 147 -12.33 -16.16 32.69
CA LEU A 147 -11.41 -16.01 31.54
C LEU A 147 -9.95 -15.82 31.99
N GLU A 148 -9.71 -15.06 33.06
CA GLU A 148 -8.38 -14.89 33.65
C GLU A 148 -7.85 -16.22 34.20
N GLN A 149 -8.73 -17.03 34.83
CA GLN A 149 -8.38 -18.35 35.35
C GLN A 149 -8.08 -19.37 34.22
N TYR A 150 -8.75 -19.26 33.07
CA TYR A 150 -8.42 -20.02 31.86
C TYR A 150 -7.06 -19.62 31.27
N SER A 151 -6.72 -18.32 31.30
CA SER A 151 -5.43 -17.80 30.85
C SER A 151 -4.24 -18.27 31.72
N ARG A 152 -4.45 -18.44 33.03
CA ARG A 152 -3.40 -18.90 33.97
C ARG A 152 -2.99 -20.36 33.79
N LEU A 153 -3.78 -21.16 33.06
CA LEU A 153 -3.50 -22.59 32.83
C LEU A 153 -2.66 -22.88 31.59
N ASN A 154 -2.41 -21.89 30.71
CA ASN A 154 -1.70 -22.15 29.44
C ASN A 154 -0.79 -21.00 28.97
N SER A 155 0.14 -20.55 29.82
CA SER A 155 1.38 -19.89 29.34
C SER A 155 2.52 -20.05 30.33
N SER A 156 3.71 -20.32 29.82
CA SER A 156 4.92 -20.66 30.58
C SER A 156 5.67 -19.43 31.06
N SER A 157 6.08 -19.47 32.34
CA SER A 157 7.25 -18.88 33.04
C SER A 157 7.84 -17.48 32.72
N GLN A 158 7.50 -16.79 31.63
CA GLN A 158 8.08 -15.50 31.26
C GLN A 158 7.24 -14.30 31.73
N THR A 159 5.92 -14.43 31.79
CA THR A 159 4.99 -13.34 32.16
C THR A 159 5.07 -12.90 33.62
N ASN A 160 5.46 -13.79 34.54
CA ASN A 160 5.63 -13.46 35.96
C ASN A 160 6.74 -12.42 36.16
N THR A 161 7.86 -12.53 35.43
CA THR A 161 9.03 -11.66 35.60
C THR A 161 8.73 -10.18 35.32
N LEU A 162 7.93 -9.90 34.30
CA LEU A 162 7.53 -8.53 33.95
C LEU A 162 6.51 -7.96 34.94
N LYS A 163 5.63 -8.82 35.47
CA LYS A 163 4.62 -8.44 36.47
C LYS A 163 5.26 -8.07 37.80
N ASP A 164 6.22 -8.86 38.27
CA ASP A 164 6.97 -8.57 39.50
C ASP A 164 7.82 -7.30 39.35
N LEU A 165 8.43 -7.07 38.19
CA LEU A 165 9.17 -5.84 37.88
C LEU A 165 8.27 -4.59 37.86
N LEU A 166 7.06 -4.70 37.30
CA LEU A 166 6.07 -3.63 37.31
C LEU A 166 5.55 -3.35 38.72
N GLN A 167 5.28 -4.39 39.52
CA GLN A 167 4.85 -4.25 40.91
C GLN A 167 5.93 -3.56 41.75
N SER A 168 7.19 -3.99 41.64
CA SER A 168 8.34 -3.34 42.30
C SER A 168 8.47 -1.86 41.95
N LYS A 169 8.21 -1.48 40.68
CA LYS A 169 8.22 -0.06 40.28
C LYS A 169 7.06 0.76 40.82
N ILE A 170 5.89 0.14 41.01
CA ILE A 170 4.73 0.81 41.62
C ILE A 170 5.01 1.07 43.11
N ASP A 171 5.52 0.07 43.83
CA ASP A 171 5.86 0.20 45.25
C ASP A 171 6.95 1.26 45.51
N ASP A 172 7.96 1.38 44.63
CA ASP A 172 8.97 2.44 44.69
C ASP A 172 8.39 3.84 44.41
N LEU A 173 7.47 3.95 43.44
CA LEU A 173 6.77 5.20 43.13
C LEU A 173 5.85 5.63 44.28
N GLU A 174 5.13 4.71 44.92
CA GLU A 174 4.31 5.01 46.10
C GLU A 174 5.18 5.53 47.26
N ARG A 175 6.32 4.89 47.54
CA ARG A 175 7.29 5.37 48.55
C ARG A 175 7.82 6.77 48.22
N GLN A 176 8.10 7.04 46.95
CA GLN A 176 8.61 8.33 46.50
C GLN A 176 7.53 9.44 46.56
N VAL A 177 6.26 9.11 46.30
CA VAL A 177 5.12 10.01 46.49
C VAL A 177 4.87 10.29 47.97
N LEU A 178 4.85 9.26 48.83
CA LEU A 178 4.66 9.41 50.28
C LEU A 178 5.78 10.25 50.91
N SER A 179 7.04 10.07 50.47
CA SER A 179 8.16 10.93 50.86
C SER A 179 7.92 12.40 50.49
N ARG A 180 7.44 12.67 49.26
CA ARG A 180 7.10 14.05 48.85
C ARG A 180 5.91 14.63 49.62
N VAL A 181 4.88 13.84 49.92
CA VAL A 181 3.72 14.27 50.70
C VAL A 181 4.15 14.65 52.13
N ASN A 182 4.96 13.84 52.80
CA ASN A 182 5.46 14.17 54.14
C ASN A 182 6.33 15.43 54.16
N THR A 183 7.19 15.63 53.15
CA THR A 183 7.96 16.89 53.02
C THR A 183 7.11 18.12 52.70
N LEU A 184 5.87 17.93 52.21
CA LEU A 184 4.90 19.01 52.00
C LEU A 184 4.05 19.27 53.26
N GLU A 185 3.82 18.27 54.12
CA GLU A 185 3.09 18.45 55.39
C GLU A 185 3.96 19.11 56.49
N GLU A 186 5.26 18.80 56.57
CA GLU A 186 6.18 19.46 57.52
C GLU A 186 6.50 20.93 57.13
N GLY A 187 6.17 21.34 55.90
CA GLY A 187 6.45 22.68 55.36
C GLY A 187 5.48 23.80 55.80
N LYS A 188 4.51 23.54 56.69
CA LYS A 188 3.42 24.49 57.00
C LYS A 188 3.83 25.60 57.99
N GLY A 189 4.74 26.48 57.55
CA GLY A 189 5.35 27.55 58.33
C GLY A 189 5.21 28.96 57.75
N GLY A 190 3.99 29.45 57.54
CA GLY A 190 3.71 30.90 57.34
C GLY A 190 2.83 31.26 56.13
N PRO A 191 2.00 32.32 56.22
CA PRO A 191 1.06 32.68 55.16
C PRO A 191 1.70 33.61 54.11
N LYS A 192 2.38 33.04 53.10
CA LYS A 192 2.80 33.80 51.91
C LYS A 192 2.66 32.99 50.61
N ASN A 193 1.93 33.57 49.66
CA ASN A 193 2.00 33.34 48.22
C ASN A 193 1.35 32.08 47.59
N ASP A 194 0.47 31.36 48.31
CA ASP A 194 -0.48 30.37 47.72
C ASP A 194 -1.19 30.91 46.46
N THR A 195 -1.57 32.19 46.49
CA THR A 195 -2.27 32.88 45.39
C THR A 195 -1.38 33.07 44.15
N GLU A 196 -0.08 33.32 44.36
CA GLU A 196 0.87 33.57 43.28
C GLU A 196 1.28 32.26 42.59
N GLU A 197 1.37 31.18 43.36
CA GLU A 197 1.62 29.83 42.83
C GLU A 197 0.40 29.29 42.07
N ARG A 198 -0.82 29.52 42.58
CA ARG A 198 -2.07 29.29 41.82
C ARG A 198 -2.09 30.02 40.48
N VAL A 199 -1.75 31.31 40.46
CA VAL A 199 -1.71 32.11 39.22
C VAL A 199 -0.66 31.58 38.23
N LYS A 200 0.49 31.10 38.70
CA LYS A 200 1.51 30.43 37.86
C LYS A 200 0.99 29.11 37.27
N ILE A 201 0.28 28.31 38.08
CA ILE A 201 -0.33 27.04 37.63
C ILE A 201 -1.47 27.30 36.63
N GLU A 202 -2.36 28.25 36.90
CA GLU A 202 -3.44 28.65 35.98
C GLU A 202 -2.88 29.23 34.66
N SER A 203 -1.80 30.01 34.72
CA SER A 203 -1.08 30.50 33.53
C SER A 203 -0.47 29.36 32.71
N ALA A 204 0.23 28.41 33.36
CA ALA A 204 0.80 27.24 32.70
C ALA A 204 -0.29 26.32 32.10
N LEU A 205 -1.40 26.13 32.82
CA LEU A 205 -2.55 25.36 32.37
C LEU A 205 -3.24 26.01 31.17
N THR A 206 -3.36 27.34 31.15
CA THR A 206 -3.91 28.11 30.03
C THR A 206 -2.99 28.03 28.81
N SER A 207 -1.67 28.13 29.01
CA SER A 207 -0.67 27.94 27.96
C SER A 207 -0.70 26.51 27.37
N LEU A 208 -0.88 25.49 28.21
CA LEU A 208 -1.06 24.11 27.77
C LEU A 208 -2.36 23.91 26.99
N HIS A 209 -3.50 24.43 27.46
CA HIS A 209 -4.77 24.37 26.72
C HIS A 209 -4.71 25.11 25.39
N GLN A 210 -4.04 26.27 25.33
CA GLN A 210 -3.79 27.00 24.09
C GLN A 210 -2.97 26.13 23.11
N ARG A 211 -1.89 25.50 23.59
CA ARG A 211 -1.01 24.66 22.78
C ARG A 211 -1.66 23.34 22.34
N ILE A 212 -2.53 22.77 23.18
CA ILE A 212 -3.38 21.61 22.84
C ILE A 212 -4.42 22.04 21.79
N SER A 213 -5.08 23.19 21.95
CA SER A 213 -6.03 23.72 20.97
C SER A 213 -5.37 24.05 19.62
N GLU A 214 -4.11 24.50 19.61
CA GLU A 214 -3.29 24.68 18.40
C GLU A 214 -2.95 23.35 17.71
N LEU A 215 -2.74 22.28 18.48
CA LEU A 215 -2.53 20.92 17.95
C LEU A 215 -3.85 20.29 17.45
N GLU A 216 -4.95 20.47 18.18
CA GLU A 216 -6.30 19.95 17.89
C GLU A 216 -6.98 20.65 16.71
N LYS A 217 -6.79 21.96 16.55
CA LYS A 217 -7.23 22.70 15.33
C LYS A 217 -6.49 22.26 14.08
N GLY A 218 -5.46 21.42 14.23
CA GLY A 218 -4.76 20.78 13.14
C GLY A 218 -3.71 21.69 12.54
N GLN A 219 -2.45 21.33 12.75
CA GLN A 219 -1.33 21.71 11.89
C GLN A 219 -1.43 20.98 10.54
N LYS A 220 -2.57 21.17 9.85
CA LYS A 220 -2.92 20.58 8.55
C LYS A 220 -2.45 21.44 7.38
N ASP A 221 -2.37 22.76 7.62
CA ASP A 221 -1.97 23.76 6.62
C ASP A 221 -0.49 24.16 6.71
N ASN A 222 0.25 23.65 7.70
CA ASN A 222 1.65 24.06 7.96
C ASN A 222 2.66 22.89 8.03
N ARG A 223 2.23 21.67 7.72
CA ARG A 223 3.14 20.56 7.39
C ARG A 223 3.43 20.66 5.89
N PRO A 224 4.71 20.77 5.44
CA PRO A 224 5.01 20.78 4.02
C PRO A 224 4.54 19.46 3.39
N GLY A 225 3.47 19.54 2.59
CA GLY A 225 2.78 18.37 2.04
C GLY A 225 3.58 17.57 1.00
N ASP A 226 4.80 18.02 0.72
CA ASP A 226 5.82 17.47 -0.16
C ASP A 226 6.95 16.74 0.60
N LYS A 227 7.08 16.92 1.92
CA LYS A 227 8.14 16.30 2.75
C LYS A 227 7.81 14.88 3.20
N PHE A 228 7.51 14.02 2.24
CA PHE A 228 7.24 12.60 2.48
C PHE A 228 7.83 11.69 1.40
N GLN A 229 8.09 10.44 1.80
CA GLN A 229 8.41 9.31 0.94
C GLN A 229 7.31 8.25 1.01
N LEU A 230 7.21 7.45 -0.05
CA LEU A 230 6.48 6.19 -0.07
C LEU A 230 7.48 5.04 0.02
N THR A 231 7.15 4.01 0.79
CA THR A 231 7.95 2.80 0.94
C THR A 231 7.17 1.58 0.49
N PHE A 232 7.76 0.86 -0.46
CA PHE A 232 7.28 -0.38 -1.06
C PHE A 232 8.20 -1.52 -0.58
N PRO A 233 7.87 -2.21 0.53
CA PRO A 233 8.82 -3.07 1.23
C PRO A 233 9.02 -4.45 0.56
N LEU A 234 8.07 -4.90 -0.26
CA LEU A 234 8.03 -6.25 -0.82
C LEU A 234 7.42 -6.23 -2.22
N ARG A 235 7.88 -7.15 -3.08
CA ARG A 235 7.25 -7.42 -4.39
C ARG A 235 5.85 -8.01 -4.18
N THR A 236 4.84 -7.32 -4.70
CA THR A 236 3.43 -7.74 -4.70
C THR A 236 2.76 -7.20 -5.94
N ASN A 237 1.62 -7.76 -6.34
CA ASN A 237 0.78 -7.25 -7.43
C ASN A 237 -0.38 -6.37 -6.94
N TYR A 238 -0.24 -5.75 -5.76
CA TYR A 238 -1.32 -4.96 -5.15
C TYR A 238 -0.88 -3.73 -4.33
N MET A 239 0.40 -3.62 -3.92
CA MET A 239 0.93 -2.37 -3.35
C MET A 239 1.27 -1.38 -4.46
N TYR A 240 0.54 -0.28 -4.53
CA TYR A 240 0.79 0.79 -5.50
C TYR A 240 0.29 2.12 -4.96
N ALA A 241 0.72 3.22 -5.58
CA ALA A 241 0.13 4.52 -5.35
C ALA A 241 -0.35 5.13 -6.68
N LYS A 242 -1.62 5.55 -6.74
CA LYS A 242 -2.24 6.16 -7.91
C LYS A 242 -2.10 7.67 -7.82
N VAL A 243 -1.61 8.30 -8.88
CA VAL A 243 -1.62 9.77 -8.98
C VAL A 243 -3.00 10.21 -9.47
N LYS A 244 -3.65 11.12 -8.72
CA LYS A 244 -5.04 11.54 -8.98
C LYS A 244 -5.19 12.31 -10.29
N LYS A 245 -4.18 13.08 -10.67
CA LYS A 245 -4.14 13.87 -11.90
C LYS A 245 -3.55 13.01 -13.02
N SER A 246 -4.29 12.93 -14.13
CA SER A 246 -3.80 12.31 -15.37
C SER A 246 -2.90 13.27 -16.16
N LEU A 247 -2.12 12.74 -17.11
CA LEU A 247 -1.23 13.54 -17.95
C LEU A 247 -2.02 14.22 -19.09
N PRO A 248 -1.60 15.43 -19.51
CA PRO A 248 -2.06 16.05 -20.76
C PRO A 248 -1.35 15.41 -21.96
N GLU A 249 -1.64 15.89 -23.17
CA GLU A 249 -0.82 15.54 -24.34
C GLU A 249 0.54 16.24 -24.22
N MET A 250 1.65 15.49 -24.36
CA MET A 250 3.00 16.03 -24.17
C MET A 250 3.93 15.74 -25.35
N TYR A 251 4.42 16.82 -25.98
CA TYR A 251 5.40 16.77 -27.09
C TYR A 251 6.85 16.72 -26.60
N ALA A 252 7.06 17.00 -25.33
CA ALA A 252 8.29 16.79 -24.57
C ALA A 252 7.90 16.60 -23.11
N PHE A 253 8.75 15.94 -22.33
CA PHE A 253 8.57 15.91 -20.87
C PHE A 253 9.91 15.87 -20.14
N THR A 254 9.83 16.12 -18.85
CA THR A 254 10.84 15.69 -17.88
C THR A 254 10.13 14.99 -16.74
N VAL A 255 10.65 13.84 -16.31
CA VAL A 255 10.26 13.17 -15.07
C VAL A 255 11.47 13.14 -14.16
N CYS A 256 11.29 13.51 -12.89
CA CYS A 256 12.32 13.42 -11.86
C CYS A 256 11.77 12.81 -10.59
N MET A 257 12.60 12.06 -9.87
CA MET A 257 12.27 11.53 -8.54
C MET A 257 13.53 11.25 -7.73
N TRP A 258 13.37 11.27 -6.41
CA TRP A 258 14.31 10.63 -5.49
C TRP A 258 13.90 9.19 -5.28
N LEU A 259 14.84 8.26 -5.31
CA LEU A 259 14.61 6.86 -4.98
C LEU A 259 15.80 6.21 -4.28
N LYS A 260 15.50 5.17 -3.51
CA LYS A 260 16.46 4.35 -2.78
C LYS A 260 16.03 2.89 -2.79
N SER A 261 16.93 1.98 -3.15
CA SER A 261 16.65 0.54 -3.14
C SER A 261 17.91 -0.27 -2.94
N SER A 262 17.75 -1.46 -2.36
CA SER A 262 18.78 -2.53 -2.33
C SER A 262 18.25 -3.81 -2.98
N ALA A 263 17.20 -3.71 -3.81
CA ALA A 263 16.59 -4.84 -4.46
C ALA A 263 17.42 -5.32 -5.66
N ALA A 264 17.67 -6.63 -5.70
CA ALA A 264 18.36 -7.32 -6.78
C ALA A 264 17.43 -8.38 -7.41
N PRO A 265 17.62 -8.76 -8.69
CA PRO A 265 18.65 -8.25 -9.62
C PRO A 265 18.38 -6.83 -10.16
N GLY A 266 17.15 -6.32 -10.04
CA GLY A 266 16.78 -4.94 -10.38
C GLY A 266 15.66 -4.40 -9.49
N VAL A 267 15.48 -3.08 -9.43
CA VAL A 267 14.57 -2.42 -8.47
C VAL A 267 13.08 -2.62 -8.76
N GLY A 268 12.69 -3.06 -9.96
CA GLY A 268 11.30 -3.12 -10.43
C GLY A 268 10.85 -1.84 -11.12
N THR A 269 9.57 -1.46 -10.99
CA THR A 269 8.94 -0.39 -11.77
C THR A 269 8.56 0.83 -10.91
N PRO A 270 9.46 1.83 -10.74
CA PRO A 270 9.15 3.05 -9.99
C PRO A 270 7.83 3.73 -10.41
N PHE A 271 7.54 3.78 -11.72
CA PHE A 271 6.25 4.26 -12.22
C PHE A 271 5.89 3.70 -13.61
N SER A 272 4.59 3.65 -13.88
CA SER A 272 4.01 3.35 -15.19
C SER A 272 2.81 4.28 -15.47
N TYR A 273 2.57 4.55 -16.76
CA TYR A 273 1.44 5.30 -17.25
C TYR A 273 0.84 4.57 -18.45
N ALA A 274 -0.43 4.21 -18.32
CA ALA A 274 -1.20 3.48 -19.31
C ALA A 274 -2.36 4.34 -19.85
N VAL A 275 -2.66 4.21 -21.13
CA VAL A 275 -3.83 4.84 -21.80
C VAL A 275 -4.70 3.76 -22.46
N PRO A 276 -5.97 4.04 -22.81
CA PRO A 276 -6.79 3.09 -23.55
C PRO A 276 -6.10 2.60 -24.84
N GLY A 277 -5.82 1.29 -24.91
CA GLY A 277 -5.18 0.65 -26.06
C GLY A 277 -3.65 0.73 -26.11
N GLN A 278 -2.97 1.34 -25.12
CA GLN A 278 -1.52 1.25 -24.95
C GLN A 278 -1.18 1.30 -23.47
N ALA A 279 -0.80 0.16 -22.90
CA ALA A 279 -0.46 0.04 -21.49
C ALA A 279 0.95 0.58 -21.20
N ASN A 280 1.88 0.36 -22.14
CA ASN A 280 3.27 0.83 -22.10
C ASN A 280 3.42 2.23 -22.72
N GLU A 281 2.55 3.18 -22.38
CA GLU A 281 2.57 4.53 -22.97
C GLU A 281 3.76 5.34 -22.43
N LEU A 282 4.04 5.28 -21.12
CA LEU A 282 5.27 5.75 -20.50
C LEU A 282 5.60 4.94 -19.23
N VAL A 283 6.71 4.19 -19.22
CA VAL A 283 7.09 3.31 -18.10
C VAL A 283 8.58 3.44 -17.78
N LEU A 284 8.96 3.42 -16.50
CA LEU A 284 10.35 3.29 -16.05
C LEU A 284 10.48 1.99 -15.24
N ILE A 285 11.34 1.08 -15.69
CA ILE A 285 11.46 -0.28 -15.14
C ILE A 285 12.91 -0.76 -15.13
N GLU A 286 13.29 -1.50 -14.09
CA GLU A 286 14.53 -2.30 -14.06
C GLU A 286 14.17 -3.74 -13.64
N TRP A 287 14.15 -4.66 -14.61
CA TRP A 287 13.63 -6.01 -14.43
C TRP A 287 14.59 -7.09 -14.95
N GLY A 288 14.74 -8.15 -14.14
CA GLY A 288 15.74 -9.18 -14.36
C GLY A 288 17.16 -8.62 -14.26
N ASN A 289 18.05 -9.08 -15.16
CA ASN A 289 19.45 -8.62 -15.24
C ASN A 289 19.63 -7.52 -16.31
N ASN A 290 18.56 -6.82 -16.69
CA ASN A 290 18.63 -5.71 -17.63
C ASN A 290 18.96 -4.41 -16.88
N PRO A 291 19.64 -3.44 -17.51
CA PRO A 291 19.75 -2.09 -16.95
C PRO A 291 18.35 -1.46 -16.84
N MET A 292 18.23 -0.37 -16.09
CA MET A 292 17.01 0.42 -16.08
C MET A 292 16.64 0.91 -17.48
N GLU A 293 15.38 0.76 -17.84
CA GLU A 293 14.81 1.06 -19.16
C GLU A 293 13.65 2.05 -19.03
N ILE A 294 13.62 3.04 -19.93
CA ILE A 294 12.42 3.86 -20.18
C ILE A 294 11.71 3.31 -21.41
N LEU A 295 10.40 3.08 -21.28
CA LEU A 295 9.53 2.73 -22.38
C LEU A 295 8.64 3.93 -22.71
N ILE A 296 8.51 4.23 -24.01
CA ILE A 296 7.54 5.18 -24.55
C ILE A 296 6.81 4.52 -25.71
N ASN A 297 5.49 4.39 -25.64
CA ASN A 297 4.68 3.68 -26.66
C ASN A 297 5.28 2.32 -27.06
N ASP A 298 5.62 1.52 -26.05
CA ASP A 298 6.24 0.19 -26.21
C ASP A 298 7.57 0.21 -27.01
N LYS A 299 8.31 1.33 -26.98
CA LYS A 299 9.67 1.46 -27.51
C LYS A 299 10.63 1.68 -26.35
N VAL A 300 11.74 0.95 -26.33
CA VAL A 300 12.67 0.87 -25.20
C VAL A 300 13.91 1.74 -25.44
N ALA A 301 14.35 2.47 -24.42
CA ALA A 301 15.72 2.98 -24.32
C ALA A 301 16.37 2.57 -22.99
N LYS A 302 17.62 2.11 -23.06
CA LYS A 302 18.43 1.69 -21.91
C LYS A 302 19.12 2.89 -21.27
N LEU A 303 18.98 3.03 -19.97
CA LEU A 303 19.50 4.15 -19.18
C LEU A 303 20.76 3.72 -18.40
N PRO A 304 21.77 4.59 -18.26
CA PRO A 304 23.01 4.28 -17.57
C PRO A 304 22.91 4.53 -16.05
N PHE A 305 21.76 4.25 -15.44
CA PHE A 305 21.54 4.45 -14.01
C PHE A 305 22.06 3.27 -13.19
N VAL A 306 22.66 3.56 -12.03
CA VAL A 306 23.08 2.58 -11.02
C VAL A 306 22.64 3.11 -9.66
N ILE A 307 21.60 2.52 -9.09
CA ILE A 307 20.83 3.08 -7.96
C ILE A 307 20.32 2.03 -6.95
N ASN A 308 20.82 0.79 -7.08
CA ASN A 308 20.43 -0.36 -6.26
C ASN A 308 21.43 -0.67 -5.13
N ASP A 309 22.19 0.33 -4.70
CA ASP A 309 23.25 0.24 -3.68
C ASP A 309 22.75 0.50 -2.23
N GLY A 310 21.46 0.79 -2.06
CA GLY A 310 20.85 1.17 -0.78
C GLY A 310 20.94 2.65 -0.41
N GLN A 311 21.42 3.52 -1.28
CA GLN A 311 21.51 4.96 -1.05
C GLN A 311 20.38 5.73 -1.75
N TRP A 312 20.21 7.00 -1.38
CA TRP A 312 19.27 7.90 -2.01
C TRP A 312 19.90 8.55 -3.24
N HIS A 313 19.34 8.28 -4.41
CA HIS A 313 19.70 8.91 -5.66
C HIS A 313 18.57 9.81 -6.18
N HIS A 314 18.95 10.86 -6.88
CA HIS A 314 18.03 11.70 -7.64
C HIS A 314 18.21 11.43 -9.14
N ILE A 315 17.19 10.89 -9.78
CA ILE A 315 17.19 10.67 -11.24
C ILE A 315 16.24 11.63 -11.94
N CYS A 316 16.65 12.09 -13.13
CA CYS A 316 15.77 12.74 -14.09
C CYS A 316 15.95 12.15 -15.49
N ILE A 317 14.85 12.04 -16.23
CA ILE A 317 14.84 11.70 -17.64
C ILE A 317 14.12 12.84 -18.37
N THR A 318 14.79 13.46 -19.35
CA THR A 318 14.16 14.42 -20.27
C THR A 318 13.96 13.72 -21.62
N TRP A 319 12.87 14.02 -22.33
CA TRP A 319 12.60 13.47 -23.67
C TRP A 319 11.81 14.45 -24.55
N THR A 320 11.91 14.31 -25.87
CA THR A 320 11.05 15.02 -26.83
C THR A 320 10.68 14.19 -28.05
N THR A 321 9.46 14.39 -28.55
CA THR A 321 8.94 13.85 -29.81
C THR A 321 9.85 14.11 -31.00
N ARG A 322 10.55 15.24 -31.05
CA ARG A 322 11.45 15.57 -32.15
C ARG A 322 12.65 14.62 -32.13
N ASP A 323 12.67 13.71 -33.10
CA ASP A 323 13.68 12.67 -33.30
C ASP A 323 13.84 11.71 -32.11
N GLY A 324 12.90 11.71 -31.17
CA GLY A 324 12.89 10.81 -30.01
C GLY A 324 14.08 11.02 -29.06
N VAL A 325 14.60 12.26 -28.97
CA VAL A 325 15.82 12.56 -28.21
C VAL A 325 15.56 12.57 -26.71
N TRP A 326 16.33 11.76 -25.97
CA TRP A 326 16.29 11.67 -24.52
C TRP A 326 17.65 11.93 -23.86
N GLU A 327 17.62 12.35 -22.60
CA GLU A 327 18.80 12.56 -21.76
C GLU A 327 18.52 12.00 -20.36
N ALA A 328 19.51 11.33 -19.78
CA ALA A 328 19.45 10.71 -18.46
C ALA A 328 20.41 11.42 -17.50
N TYR A 329 19.89 11.83 -16.35
CA TYR A 329 20.65 12.53 -15.30
C TYR A 329 20.56 11.76 -13.99
N GLN A 330 21.70 11.50 -13.36
CA GLN A 330 21.79 10.91 -12.02
C GLN A 330 22.54 11.89 -11.12
N ASP A 331 21.98 12.14 -9.94
CA ASP A 331 22.52 13.02 -8.90
C ASP A 331 22.92 14.42 -9.43
N GLY A 332 22.08 14.93 -10.34
CA GLY A 332 22.23 16.26 -10.95
C GLY A 332 23.19 16.31 -12.15
N THR A 333 23.86 15.20 -12.48
CA THR A 333 24.85 15.11 -13.56
C THR A 333 24.28 14.31 -14.74
N GLN A 334 24.49 14.78 -15.97
CA GLN A 334 24.07 14.05 -17.16
C GLN A 334 24.97 12.82 -17.36
N GLY A 335 24.40 11.62 -17.24
CA GLY A 335 25.10 10.34 -17.41
C GLY A 335 24.83 9.66 -18.76
N GLY A 336 23.76 10.04 -19.46
CA GLY A 336 23.40 9.44 -20.74
C GLY A 336 22.58 10.34 -21.66
N ASN A 337 22.51 9.94 -22.93
CA ASN A 337 21.61 10.48 -23.94
C ASN A 337 21.40 9.46 -25.06
N GLY A 338 20.39 9.70 -25.88
CA GLY A 338 20.14 8.96 -27.11
C GLY A 338 19.01 9.58 -27.92
N GLU A 339 18.68 8.92 -29.03
CA GLU A 339 17.67 9.36 -29.99
C GLU A 339 16.81 8.17 -30.46
N ASN A 340 15.84 8.43 -31.33
CA ASN A 340 14.93 7.44 -31.91
C ASN A 340 14.05 6.67 -30.90
N LEU A 341 13.89 7.19 -29.67
CA LEU A 341 12.90 6.68 -28.71
C LEU A 341 11.53 7.27 -29.04
N ALA A 342 10.65 6.46 -29.64
CA ALA A 342 9.28 6.85 -30.02
C ALA A 342 9.17 8.22 -30.74
N PRO A 343 9.96 8.47 -31.81
CA PRO A 343 9.95 9.75 -32.50
C PRO A 343 8.56 10.04 -33.08
N TYR A 344 8.17 11.32 -33.05
CA TYR A 344 6.89 11.85 -33.54
C TYR A 344 5.62 11.29 -32.87
N HIS A 345 5.74 10.60 -31.74
CA HIS A 345 4.61 10.12 -30.92
C HIS A 345 4.45 10.98 -29.66
N PRO A 346 3.51 11.94 -29.57
CA PRO A 346 3.23 12.66 -28.33
C PRO A 346 2.70 11.69 -27.26
N ILE A 347 3.09 11.89 -25.99
CA ILE A 347 2.50 11.12 -24.89
C ILE A 347 1.00 11.42 -24.84
N LYS A 348 0.18 10.38 -24.97
CA LYS A 348 -1.28 10.52 -25.04
C LYS A 348 -1.87 10.99 -23.70
N PRO A 349 -2.91 11.86 -23.73
CA PRO A 349 -3.56 12.36 -22.53
C PRO A 349 -4.47 11.31 -21.86
N GLN A 350 -4.97 11.64 -20.65
CA GLN A 350 -6.13 10.99 -20.01
C GLN A 350 -5.95 9.51 -19.61
N GLY A 351 -4.72 9.03 -19.47
CA GLY A 351 -4.38 7.72 -18.93
C GLY A 351 -4.38 7.63 -17.39
N VAL A 352 -3.87 6.52 -16.86
CA VAL A 352 -3.71 6.27 -15.42
C VAL A 352 -2.22 6.17 -15.07
N LEU A 353 -1.76 7.05 -14.18
CA LEU A 353 -0.39 7.09 -13.67
C LEU A 353 -0.33 6.36 -12.32
N VAL A 354 0.52 5.34 -12.26
CA VAL A 354 0.75 4.47 -11.10
C VAL A 354 2.22 4.53 -10.69
N LEU A 355 2.47 4.58 -9.38
CA LEU A 355 3.78 4.44 -8.77
C LEU A 355 3.91 3.05 -8.15
N GLY A 356 5.05 2.41 -8.41
CA GLY A 356 5.46 1.12 -7.82
C GLY A 356 5.02 -0.15 -8.57
N GLN A 357 4.31 -0.04 -9.69
CA GLN A 357 3.84 -1.17 -10.51
C GLN A 357 3.98 -0.91 -12.00
N GLU A 358 4.19 -1.98 -12.76
CA GLU A 358 4.00 -2.07 -14.21
C GLU A 358 2.51 -2.32 -14.52
N GLN A 359 1.98 -1.85 -15.65
CA GLN A 359 0.57 -1.93 -16.03
C GLN A 359 0.37 -2.74 -17.32
N ASP A 360 -0.07 -4.00 -17.25
CA ASP A 360 -0.59 -4.73 -18.43
C ASP A 360 -1.96 -4.19 -18.89
N THR A 361 -2.70 -3.49 -18.02
CA THR A 361 -4.03 -2.93 -18.31
C THR A 361 -4.21 -1.54 -17.69
N LEU A 362 -5.21 -0.79 -18.17
CA LEU A 362 -5.47 0.58 -17.71
C LEU A 362 -5.80 0.63 -16.20
N GLY A 363 -4.81 1.02 -15.38
CA GLY A 363 -4.93 1.09 -13.92
C GLY A 363 -4.81 -0.25 -13.18
N GLY A 364 -4.29 -1.30 -13.81
CA GLY A 364 -4.23 -2.65 -13.22
C GLY A 364 -3.44 -3.64 -14.06
N GLY A 365 -3.62 -4.94 -13.81
CA GLY A 365 -2.85 -5.99 -14.50
C GLY A 365 -1.39 -5.96 -14.05
N PHE A 366 -1.18 -5.94 -12.74
CA PHE A 366 0.16 -5.82 -12.15
C PHE A 366 0.82 -7.19 -12.01
N ASP A 367 2.10 -7.32 -12.42
CA ASP A 367 2.93 -8.46 -12.05
C ASP A 367 3.83 -8.14 -10.84
N ALA A 368 3.77 -9.01 -9.83
CA ALA A 368 4.64 -8.94 -8.67
C ALA A 368 6.13 -9.05 -9.04
N THR A 369 6.53 -9.74 -10.12
CA THR A 369 7.95 -9.82 -10.49
C THR A 369 8.54 -8.49 -10.96
N GLN A 370 7.69 -7.60 -11.49
CA GLN A 370 8.05 -6.27 -11.99
C GLN A 370 7.80 -5.15 -10.97
N ALA A 371 7.04 -5.42 -9.90
CA ALA A 371 6.74 -4.48 -8.82
C ALA A 371 8.01 -3.85 -8.21
N PHE A 372 7.96 -2.54 -7.94
CA PHE A 372 9.04 -1.81 -7.30
C PHE A 372 9.25 -2.26 -5.85
N VAL A 373 10.51 -2.34 -5.44
CA VAL A 373 10.90 -2.48 -4.03
C VAL A 373 11.88 -1.38 -3.68
N GLY A 374 11.55 -0.59 -2.66
CA GLY A 374 12.36 0.54 -2.23
C GLY A 374 11.55 1.70 -1.67
N GLU A 375 12.21 2.85 -1.60
CA GLU A 375 11.69 4.13 -1.13
C GLU A 375 11.68 5.12 -2.30
N LEU A 376 10.62 5.93 -2.41
CA LEU A 376 10.42 6.89 -3.49
C LEU A 376 9.85 8.21 -2.95
N ALA A 377 10.39 9.34 -3.39
CA ALA A 377 10.00 10.68 -2.97
C ALA A 377 10.15 11.73 -4.08
N HIS A 378 9.52 12.89 -3.91
CA HIS A 378 9.61 14.04 -4.82
C HIS A 378 9.41 13.68 -6.31
N PHE A 379 8.48 12.77 -6.61
CA PHE A 379 8.11 12.46 -7.99
C PHE A 379 7.42 13.67 -8.63
N ASN A 380 8.04 14.23 -9.67
CA ASN A 380 7.56 15.40 -10.39
C ASN A 380 7.61 15.19 -11.91
N ILE A 381 6.65 15.77 -12.64
CA ILE A 381 6.61 15.78 -14.11
C ILE A 381 6.40 17.20 -14.64
N TRP A 382 7.12 17.53 -15.71
CA TRP A 382 6.97 18.72 -16.53
C TRP A 382 6.67 18.33 -18.00
N ASP A 383 5.92 19.18 -18.71
CA ASP A 383 5.58 19.05 -20.16
C ASP A 383 6.64 19.67 -21.08
N ARG A 384 7.88 19.78 -20.59
CA ARG A 384 9.04 20.32 -21.30
C ARG A 384 10.31 19.61 -20.88
N LYS A 385 11.38 19.74 -21.68
CA LYS A 385 12.74 19.43 -21.22
C LYS A 385 13.17 20.47 -20.19
N LEU A 386 13.65 20.02 -19.03
CA LEU A 386 14.41 20.85 -18.10
C LEU A 386 15.84 21.03 -18.62
N THR A 387 16.45 22.16 -18.29
CA THR A 387 17.87 22.41 -18.53
C THR A 387 18.75 21.69 -17.50
N PRO A 388 20.03 21.39 -17.81
CA PRO A 388 20.95 20.81 -16.83
C PRO A 388 21.05 21.60 -15.51
N GLY A 389 20.95 22.92 -15.57
CA GLY A 389 20.94 23.78 -14.38
C GLY A 389 19.67 23.63 -13.53
N GLU A 390 18.49 23.42 -14.14
CA GLU A 390 17.26 23.12 -13.40
C GLU A 390 17.33 21.74 -12.74
N VAL A 391 17.83 20.73 -13.48
CA VAL A 391 18.06 19.37 -12.95
C VAL A 391 19.07 19.38 -11.79
N TYR A 392 20.14 20.15 -11.89
CA TYR A 392 21.11 20.33 -10.81
C TYR A 392 20.50 20.98 -9.57
N ASN A 393 19.62 22.00 -9.74
CA ASN A 393 18.90 22.61 -8.61
C ASN A 393 17.97 21.61 -7.89
N LEU A 394 17.33 20.70 -8.62
CA LEU A 394 16.51 19.62 -8.04
C LEU A 394 17.36 18.63 -7.24
N ALA A 395 18.47 18.16 -7.82
CA ALA A 395 19.38 17.20 -7.20
C ALA A 395 20.11 17.73 -5.95
N THR A 396 20.34 19.05 -5.90
CA THR A 396 21.01 19.72 -4.75
C THR A 396 20.02 20.31 -3.74
N CYS A 397 18.72 20.07 -3.91
CA CYS A 397 17.65 20.63 -3.07
C CYS A 397 17.76 22.15 -2.89
N SER A 398 18.19 22.82 -3.95
CA SER A 398 18.32 24.28 -4.02
C SER A 398 16.96 24.95 -3.78
N SER A 399 16.93 26.11 -3.13
CA SER A 399 15.70 26.92 -3.01
C SER A 399 15.16 27.42 -4.35
N LYS A 400 15.89 27.20 -5.46
CA LYS A 400 15.48 27.44 -6.85
C LYS A 400 14.88 26.19 -7.52
N ALA A 401 14.82 25.06 -6.83
CA ALA A 401 14.15 23.85 -7.32
C ALA A 401 12.68 24.17 -7.64
N LEU A 402 12.25 23.81 -8.85
CA LEU A 402 10.88 24.01 -9.30
C LEU A 402 10.03 22.79 -8.92
N ALA A 403 8.73 22.98 -8.71
CA ALA A 403 7.76 21.88 -8.70
C ALA A 403 7.34 21.52 -10.13
N GLY A 404 6.90 20.29 -10.35
CA GLY A 404 6.34 19.84 -11.62
C GLY A 404 5.04 20.57 -11.98
N ASN A 405 4.96 21.19 -13.16
CA ASN A 405 3.75 21.86 -13.62
C ASN A 405 2.67 20.86 -14.10
N VAL A 406 3.07 19.66 -14.49
CA VAL A 406 2.15 18.56 -14.82
C VAL A 406 1.79 17.81 -13.54
N ILE A 407 2.77 17.16 -12.90
CA ILE A 407 2.60 16.49 -11.60
C ILE A 407 3.56 17.11 -10.60
N ALA A 408 3.04 17.65 -9.50
CA ALA A 408 3.84 18.08 -8.34
C ALA A 408 3.70 17.08 -7.20
N TRP A 409 4.81 16.77 -6.51
CA TRP A 409 4.80 15.87 -5.36
C TRP A 409 4.07 16.50 -4.16
N ALA A 410 2.87 16.00 -3.85
CA ALA A 410 2.13 16.40 -2.65
C ALA A 410 1.23 15.26 -2.16
N GLU A 411 1.04 15.13 -0.86
CA GLU A 411 0.20 14.09 -0.24
C GLU A 411 -1.25 14.11 -0.77
N SER A 412 -1.77 15.29 -1.09
CA SER A 412 -3.13 15.49 -1.61
C SER A 412 -3.32 14.94 -3.03
N HIS A 413 -2.25 14.76 -3.81
CA HIS A 413 -2.27 14.33 -5.20
C HIS A 413 -2.21 12.81 -5.39
N ILE A 414 -2.06 12.04 -4.32
CA ILE A 414 -1.77 10.59 -4.39
C ILE A 414 -2.76 9.79 -3.54
N GLU A 415 -3.18 8.63 -4.06
CA GLU A 415 -4.02 7.64 -3.37
C GLU A 415 -3.20 6.36 -3.20
N ILE A 416 -3.06 5.86 -1.97
CA ILE A 416 -2.17 4.74 -1.64
C ILE A 416 -3.01 3.47 -1.43
N TYR A 417 -2.58 2.38 -2.05
CA TYR A 417 -3.28 1.09 -2.04
C TYR A 417 -2.36 -0.04 -1.59
N GLY A 418 -2.98 -1.15 -1.15
CA GLY A 418 -2.29 -2.40 -0.82
C GLY A 418 -1.43 -2.42 0.44
N GLY A 419 -1.29 -1.29 1.15
CA GLY A 419 -0.48 -1.20 2.38
C GLY A 419 0.94 -0.67 2.18
N ALA A 420 1.26 -0.06 1.04
CA ALA A 420 2.47 0.76 0.93
C ALA A 420 2.45 1.86 2.01
N THR A 421 3.61 2.13 2.63
CA THR A 421 3.68 3.01 3.81
C THR A 421 4.20 4.40 3.48
N LYS A 422 3.84 5.40 4.30
CA LYS A 422 4.27 6.79 4.14
C LYS A 422 5.13 7.21 5.33
N TRP A 423 6.27 7.82 5.05
CA TRP A 423 7.20 8.33 6.06
C TRP A 423 7.60 9.77 5.73
N THR A 424 8.02 10.54 6.74
CA THR A 424 8.57 11.89 6.55
C THR A 424 9.92 11.81 5.83
N PHE A 425 10.13 12.65 4.84
CA PHE A 425 11.38 12.71 4.07
C PHE A 425 11.85 14.14 3.90
N GLU A 426 13.15 14.37 4.05
CA GLU A 426 13.81 15.63 3.74
C GLU A 426 15.01 15.35 2.83
N ALA A 427 14.84 15.62 1.54
CA ALA A 427 15.90 15.44 0.55
C ALA A 427 17.14 16.29 0.88
N CYS A 428 18.31 15.80 0.45
CA CYS A 428 19.63 16.39 0.70
C CYS A 428 20.02 16.63 2.17
N ARG A 429 19.21 16.19 3.15
CA ARG A 429 19.62 16.19 4.55
C ARG A 429 20.63 15.06 4.75
N GLN A 430 21.88 15.42 5.06
CA GLN A 430 22.93 14.45 5.35
C GLN A 430 22.48 13.52 6.49
N ILE A 431 22.70 12.22 6.29
CA ILE A 431 22.84 11.27 7.38
C ILE A 431 24.18 11.63 8.05
N ASN A 432 24.13 12.10 9.30
CA ASN A 432 25.31 12.40 10.11
C ASN A 432 26.14 11.14 10.39
#